data_AF-A0A2V8QFN1-F1
#
_entry.id   AF-A0A2V8QFN1-F1
#
_cell.length_a   1.000
_cell.length_b   1.000
_cell.length_c   1.000
_cell.angle_alpha   90.00
_cell.angle_beta   90.00
_cell.angle_gamma   90.00
#
_symmetry.space_group_name_H-M   'P 1'
#
loop_
_entity.id
_entity.type
_entity.pdbx_description
1 polymer ?
#
loop_
_entity_poly.entity_id
_entity_poly.type
_entity_poly.pdbx_seq_one_letter_code
_entity_poly.pdbx_strand_id
1 'polypeptide(L)' 'FRLSGTGTSGATLRLYVERYRDDGGVGNVDELLAPLLKAAKELLRLKECCGRDEATVVT' A
#
# COMPACT_ATOMS: atom_id res chain seq x y z
N PHE A 1 -10.26 -1.31 1.71
CA PHE A 1 -9.83 0.12 1.66
C PHE A 1 -10.78 0.95 2.50
N ARG A 2 -10.27 1.73 3.47
CA ARG A 2 -11.09 2.64 4.28
C ARG A 2 -10.80 4.08 3.84
N LEU A 3 -11.78 4.70 3.19
CA LEU A 3 -11.78 6.15 2.93
C LEU A 3 -12.26 6.84 4.21
N SER A 4 -11.32 7.28 5.04
CA SER A 4 -11.63 8.07 6.23
C SER A 4 -11.71 9.54 5.82
N GLY A 5 -12.92 10.03 5.56
CA GLY A 5 -13.16 11.46 5.38
C GLY A 5 -13.47 12.11 6.73
N THR A 6 -12.65 13.07 7.16
CA THR A 6 -13.03 14.15 8.09
C THR A 6 -12.01 15.29 8.01
N GLY A 7 -12.41 16.43 7.41
CA GLY A 7 -11.77 17.74 7.61
C GLY A 7 -11.04 18.35 6.39
N THR A 8 -11.79 19.00 5.49
CA THR A 8 -11.42 20.13 4.59
C THR A 8 -10.13 20.11 3.73
N SER A 9 -9.22 19.14 3.84
CA SER A 9 -7.93 19.09 3.10
C SER A 9 -7.77 17.86 2.20
N GLY A 10 -8.83 17.08 2.02
CA GLY A 10 -8.84 15.88 1.16
C GLY A 10 -9.11 14.58 1.93
N ALA A 11 -8.80 13.46 1.28
CA ALA A 11 -8.96 12.12 1.85
C ALA A 11 -7.61 11.41 1.93
N THR A 12 -7.40 10.60 2.97
CA THR A 12 -6.22 9.75 3.10
C THR A 12 -6.53 8.33 2.66
N LEU A 13 -5.76 7.81 1.72
CA LEU A 13 -5.75 6.38 1.37
C LEU A 13 -4.73 5.67 2.28
N ARG A 14 -5.20 4.73 3.12
CA ARG A 14 -4.36 3.79 3.85
C ARG A 14 -4.42 2.41 3.20
N LEU A 15 -3.27 1.90 2.79
CA LEU A 15 -3.08 0.57 2.26
C LEU A 15 -2.35 -0.28 3.31
N TYR A 16 -2.95 -1.41 3.67
CA TYR A 16 -2.34 -2.42 4.52
C TYR A 16 -2.01 -3.61 3.65
N VAL A 17 -0.75 -4.03 3.63
CA VAL A 17 -0.27 -5.15 2.82
C VAL A 17 0.35 -6.17 3.77
N GLU A 18 -0.11 -7.40 3.68
CA GLU A 18 0.40 -8.51 4.46
C GLU A 18 0.72 -9.70 3.56
N ARG A 19 1.70 -10.50 3.97
CA ARG A 19 2.04 -11.75 3.32
C ARG A 19 2.11 -12.85 4.37
N TYR A 20 1.19 -13.81 4.26
CA TYR A 20 1.26 -15.01 5.07
C TYR A 20 2.47 -15.88 4.66
N ARG A 21 3.12 -16.48 5.66
CA ARG A 21 4.24 -17.42 5.52
C ARG A 21 4.14 -18.49 6.59
N ASP A 22 4.38 -19.74 6.22
CA ASP A 22 4.42 -20.92 7.08
C ASP A 22 5.82 -21.54 7.18
N ASP A 23 6.76 -21.06 6.37
CA ASP A 23 8.13 -21.59 6.24
C ASP A 23 9.10 -21.11 7.33
N GLY A 24 8.62 -20.37 8.33
CA GLY A 24 9.42 -19.82 9.42
C GLY A 24 10.54 -18.87 8.97
N GLY A 25 10.52 -18.45 7.69
CA GLY A 25 11.68 -17.80 7.11
C GLY A 25 11.79 -16.33 7.50
N VAL A 26 13.02 -15.93 7.76
CA VAL A 26 13.41 -14.54 7.96
C VAL A 26 13.76 -13.94 6.60
N GLY A 27 13.23 -12.78 6.28
CA GLY A 27 13.55 -12.08 5.04
C GLY A 27 13.30 -10.59 5.17
N ASN A 28 13.87 -9.82 4.26
CA ASN A 28 13.63 -8.38 4.22
C ASN A 28 12.15 -8.13 3.87
N VAL A 29 11.44 -7.42 4.74
CA VAL A 29 9.99 -7.15 4.58
C VAL A 29 9.70 -6.40 3.29
N ASP A 30 10.54 -5.42 2.92
CA ASP A 30 10.34 -4.63 1.70
C ASP A 30 10.44 -5.50 0.46
N GLU A 31 11.41 -6.42 0.41
CA GLU A 31 11.57 -7.36 -0.71
C GLU A 31 10.40 -8.34 -0.80
N LEU A 32 9.95 -8.85 0.35
CA LEU A 32 8.84 -9.81 0.42
C LEU A 32 7.49 -9.19 0.01
N LEU A 33 7.29 -7.91 0.34
CA LEU A 33 6.07 -7.16 0.04
C LEU A 33 6.11 -6.45 -1.31
N ALA A 34 7.29 -6.18 -1.89
CA ALA A 34 7.46 -5.54 -3.19
C ALA A 34 6.53 -6.09 -4.30
N PRO A 35 6.39 -7.41 -4.52
CA PRO A 35 5.48 -7.92 -5.54
C PRO A 35 4.01 -7.62 -5.24
N LEU A 36 3.59 -7.65 -3.97
CA LEU A 36 2.23 -7.32 -3.56
C LEU A 36 1.95 -5.82 -3.70
N LEU A 37 2.91 -4.98 -3.33
CA LEU A 37 2.82 -3.53 -3.52
C LEU A 37 2.71 -3.18 -5.00
N LYS A 38 3.49 -3.81 -5.87
CA LYS A 38 3.39 -3.61 -7.32
C LYS A 38 2.00 -3.97 -7.85
N ALA A 39 1.49 -5.15 -7.50
CA ALA A 39 0.16 -5.58 -7.90
C ALA A 39 -0.94 -4.63 -7.38
N ALA A 40 -0.84 -4.16 -6.13
CA ALA A 40 -1.77 -3.21 -5.56
C ALA A 40 -1.75 -1.85 -6.29
N LYS A 41 -0.56 -1.34 -6.66
CA LYS A 41 -0.42 -0.09 -7.42
C LYS A 41 -1.11 -0.17 -8.79
N GLU A 42 -0.91 -1.29 -9.49
CA GLU A 42 -1.51 -1.54 -10.80
C GLU A 42 -3.03 -1.70 -10.70
N LEU A 43 -3.51 -2.54 -9.78
CA LEU A 43 -4.93 -2.82 -9.59
C LEU A 43 -5.73 -1.56 -9.21
N LEU A 44 -5.16 -0.73 -8.34
CA LEU A 44 -5.81 0.50 -7.86
C LEU A 44 -5.57 1.69 -8.78
N ARG A 45 -4.71 1.55 -9.81
CA ARG A 45 -4.33 2.63 -10.73
C ARG A 45 -3.93 3.89 -9.97
N LEU A 46 -3.09 3.75 -8.92
CA LEU A 46 -2.84 4.83 -7.93
C LEU A 46 -2.38 6.14 -8.55
N LYS A 47 -1.53 6.07 -9.59
CA LYS A 47 -1.08 7.26 -10.32
C LYS A 47 -2.25 8.03 -10.92
N GLU A 48 -3.23 7.33 -11.47
CA GLU A 48 -4.35 7.90 -12.21
C GLU A 48 -5.47 8.35 -11.26
N CYS A 49 -5.73 7.58 -10.20
CA CYS A 49 -6.78 7.88 -9.24
C CYS A 49 -6.34 8.86 -8.13
N CYS A 50 -5.05 8.88 -7.79
CA CYS A 50 -4.52 9.67 -6.66
C CYS A 50 -3.39 10.63 -7.06
N GLY A 51 -2.93 10.62 -8.31
CA GLY A 51 -1.82 11.46 -8.76
C GLY A 51 -0.47 11.09 -8.15
N ARG A 52 -0.33 9.89 -7.58
CA ARG A 52 0.85 9.48 -6.78
C ARG A 52 1.36 8.11 -7.19
N ASP A 53 2.68 8.01 -7.32
CA ASP A 53 3.39 6.76 -7.59
C ASP A 53 3.95 6.11 -6.30
N GLU A 54 4.04 6.87 -5.21
CA GLU A 54 4.61 6.44 -3.92
C GLU A 54 3.77 6.89 -2.73
N ALA A 55 3.92 6.18 -1.61
CA ALA A 55 3.27 6.51 -0.35
C ALA A 55 3.95 7.71 0.31
N THR A 56 3.16 8.59 0.92
CA THR A 56 3.72 9.71 1.71
C THR A 56 4.34 9.26 3.03
N VAL A 57 3.86 8.14 3.59
CA VAL A 57 4.36 7.55 4.83
C VAL A 57 4.33 6.02 4.69
N VAL A 58 5.41 5.37 5.14
CA VAL A 58 5.53 3.91 5.29
C VAL A 58 5.80 3.62 6.75
N THR A 59 5.22 2.54 7.29
CA THR A 59 5.35 2.11 8.68
C THR A 59 5.72 0.65 8.72
#